data_AF-A0A183HWQ4-F1
#
_entry.id   AF-A0A183HWQ4-F1
#
_cell.length_a   1.000
_cell.length_b   1.000
_cell.length_c   1.000
_cell.angle_alpha   90.00
_cell.angle_beta   90.00
_cell.angle_gamma   90.00
#
_symmetry.space_group_name_H-M   'P 1'
#
loop_
_entity.id
_entity.type
_entity.pdbx_description
1 polymer ?
#
loop_
_entity_poly.entity_id
_entity_poly.type
_entity_poly.pdbx_seq_one_letter_code
_entity_poly.pdbx_strand_id
1 'polypeptide(L)' 'MCRYGASELHVIASLIGGIAAQEVIKLITHQYISLDNTLIFDGHTQRAQTYRL' A
#
# COMPACT_ATOMS: atom_id res chain seq x y z
N MET A 1 17.44 0.58 -8.92
CA MET A 1 17.16 1.14 -7.58
C MET A 1 17.88 2.47 -7.31
N CYS A 2 19.09 2.69 -7.83
CA CYS A 2 19.89 3.91 -7.57
C CYS A 2 19.15 5.24 -7.84
N ARG A 3 18.32 5.30 -8.90
CA ARG A 3 17.55 6.52 -9.26
C ARG A 3 16.58 6.98 -8.19
N TYR A 4 16.00 6.07 -7.41
CA TYR A 4 15.07 6.42 -6.34
C TYR A 4 15.78 6.89 -5.07
N GLY A 5 17.09 6.59 -4.93
CA GLY A 5 17.92 7.08 -3.83
C GLY A 5 17.39 6.76 -2.42
N ALA A 6 16.62 5.68 -2.27
CA ALA A 6 15.89 5.35 -1.03
C ALA A 6 15.01 6.51 -0.49
N SER A 7 14.54 7.39 -1.38
CA SER A 7 13.71 8.53 -1.01
C SER A 7 12.28 8.11 -0.67
N GLU A 8 11.67 8.83 0.27
CA GLU A 8 10.27 8.70 0.66
C GLU A 8 9.47 9.85 0.07
N LEU A 9 8.90 9.63 -1.11
CA LEU A 9 8.09 10.65 -1.77
C LEU A 9 6.77 10.85 -1.04
N HIS A 10 6.48 12.09 -0.62
CA HIS A 10 5.26 12.43 0.12
C HIS A 10 3.99 11.87 -0.53
N VAL A 11 3.85 11.96 -1.85
CA VAL A 11 2.66 11.45 -2.57
C VAL A 11 2.53 9.92 -2.46
N ILE A 12 3.64 9.19 -2.53
CA ILE A 12 3.65 7.73 -2.39
C ILE A 12 3.36 7.35 -0.94
N ALA A 13 3.99 8.02 0.03
CA ALA A 13 3.75 7.80 1.45
C ALA A 13 2.28 8.08 1.83
N SER A 14 1.70 9.17 1.33
CA SER A 14 0.29 9.52 1.56
C SER A 14 -0.67 8.48 0.98
N LEU A 15 -0.41 7.96 -0.22
CA LEU A 15 -1.22 6.89 -0.81
C LEU A 15 -1.15 5.60 0.02
N ILE A 16 0.06 5.13 0.32
CA ILE A 16 0.27 3.91 1.11
C ILE A 16 -0.31 4.07 2.52
N GLY A 17 -0.15 5.24 3.14
CA GLY A 17 -0.72 5.57 4.43
C GLY A 17 -2.24 5.50 4.45
N GLY A 18 -2.91 6.00 3.39
CA GLY A 18 -4.37 5.89 3.25
C GLY A 18 -4.85 4.45 3.12
N ILE A 19 -4.16 3.63 2.31
CA ILE A 19 -4.47 2.20 2.16
C ILE A 19 -4.27 1.48 3.49
N ALA A 20 -3.11 1.66 4.13
CA ALA A 20 -2.81 1.03 5.41
C ALA A 20 -3.80 1.44 6.51
N ALA A 21 -4.17 2.72 6.60
CA ALA A 21 -5.16 3.19 7.57
C ALA A 21 -6.51 2.51 7.34
N GLN A 22 -6.95 2.37 6.08
CA GLN A 22 -8.20 1.68 5.78
C GLN A 22 -8.14 0.19 6.13
N GLU A 23 -7.04 -0.50 5.84
CA GLU A 23 -6.87 -1.91 6.25
C GLU A 23 -6.92 -2.07 7.78
N VAL A 24 -6.32 -1.15 8.52
CA VAL A 24 -6.40 -1.12 9.99
C VAL A 24 -7.85 -0.95 10.46
N ILE A 25 -8.63 -0.04 9.84
CA ILE A 25 -10.05 0.14 10.17
C ILE A 25 -10.83 -1.15 9.93
N LYS A 26 -10.58 -1.86 8.81
CA LYS A 26 -11.24 -3.14 8.51
C LYS A 26 -10.96 -4.17 9.60
N LEU A 27 -9.70 -4.27 10.03
CA LEU A 27 -9.30 -5.21 11.09
C LEU A 27 -9.95 -4.88 12.43
N ILE A 28 -9.95 -3.61 12.83
CA ILE A 28 -10.51 -3.17 14.13
C ILE A 28 -12.03 -3.35 14.17
N THR A 29 -12.71 -3.00 13.08
CA THR A 29 -14.19 -3.01 13.04
C THR A 29 -14.76 -4.39 12.71
N HIS A 30 -13.94 -5.33 12.26
CA HIS A 30 -14.38 -6.59 11.66
C HIS A 30 -15.38 -6.38 10.51
N GLN A 31 -15.26 -5.26 9.79
CA GLN A 31 -16.08 -4.92 8.63
C GLN A 31 -15.23 -4.96 7.36
N TYR A 32 -15.83 -5.39 6.26
CA TYR A 32 -15.18 -5.62 4.96
C TYR A 32 -14.14 -6.75 4.95
N ILE A 33 -13.54 -6.96 3.76
CA ILE A 33 -12.51 -7.98 3.53
C ILE A 33 -11.15 -7.28 3.42
N SER A 34 -10.17 -7.75 4.20
CA SER A 34 -8.80 -7.27 4.18
C SER A 34 -8.04 -7.86 2.99
N LEU A 35 -7.00 -7.14 2.53
CA LEU A 35 -6.07 -7.63 1.53
C LEU A 35 -5.37 -8.90 2.02
N ASP A 36 -5.21 -9.87 1.13
CA ASP A 36 -4.54 -11.14 1.44
C ASP A 36 -3.02 -10.97 1.30
N ASN A 37 -2.33 -10.93 2.45
CA ASN A 37 -0.88 -10.94 2.56
C ASN A 37 -0.15 -9.65 2.12
N THR A 38 0.26 -9.50 0.86
CA THR A 38 1.17 -8.42 0.43
C THR A 38 0.62 -7.63 -0.74
N LEU A 39 0.52 -6.31 -0.57
CA LEU A 39 0.20 -5.35 -1.63
C LEU A 39 1.47 -4.67 -2.12
N ILE A 40 1.67 -4.62 -3.44
CA ILE A 40 2.72 -3.83 -4.09
C ILE A 40 2.06 -2.75 -4.96
N PHE A 41 2.48 -1.49 -4.76
CA PHE A 41 2.09 -0.37 -5.60
C PHE A 41 3.31 0.17 -6.37
N ASP A 42 3.19 0.23 -7.69
CA ASP A 42 4.17 0.88 -8.56
C ASP A 42 3.72 2.29 -8.91
N GLY A 43 4.38 3.28 -8.31
CA GLY A 43 4.14 4.70 -8.58
C GLY A 43 4.57 5.17 -9.97
N HIS A 44 5.37 4.40 -10.72
CA HIS A 44 5.72 4.75 -12.10
C HIS A 44 4.58 4.44 -13.07
N THR A 45 4.01 3.23 -12.98
CA THR A 45 2.90 2.78 -13.84
C THR A 45 1.51 3.00 -13.25
N GLN A 46 1.42 3.47 -12.00
CA GLN A 46 0.17 3.70 -11.26
C GLN A 46 -0.67 2.41 -11.10
N ARG A 47 0.00 1.27 -10.87
CA ARG A 47 -0.65 -0.04 -10.73
C ARG A 47 -0.43 -0.61 -9.32
N ALA A 48 -1.46 -1.28 -8.81
CA ALA A 48 -1.42 -2.02 -7.56
C ALA A 48 -1.75 -3.49 -7.81
N GLN A 49 -1.02 -4.40 -7.18
CA GLN A 49 -1.29 -5.85 -7.24
C GLN A 49 -1.07 -6.48 -5.86
N THR A 50 -1.91 -7.47 -5.54
CA THR A 50 -1.83 -8.24 -4.29
C THR A 50 -1.27 -9.63 -4.58
N TYR A 51 -0.33 -10.08 -3.75
CA TYR A 51 0.31 -11.37 -3.84
C TYR A 51 0.24 -12.11 -2.51
N ARG A 52 0.03 -13.41 -2.60
CA ARG A 52 0.22 -14.34 -1.50
C ARG A 52 1.61 -14.95 -1.62
N LEU A 53 2.47 -14.64 -0.66
CA LEU A 53 3.87 -15.04 -0.63
C LEU A 53 4.09 -16.22 0.32
#